data_AF-A0A3B3ZIP5-F1
#
_entry.id   AF-A0A3B3ZIP5-F1
#
_cell.length_a   1.000
_cell.length_b   1.000
_cell.length_c   1.000
_cell.angle_alpha   90.00
_cell.angle_beta   90.00
_cell.angle_gamma   90.00
#
_symmetry.space_group_name_H-M   'P 1'
#
loop_
_entity.id
_entity.type
_entity.pdbx_description
1 polymer ?
#
loop_
_entity_poly.entity_id
_entity_poly.type
_entity_poly.pdbx_seq_one_letter_code
_entity_poly.pdbx_strand_id
1 'polypeptide(L)'
;MESEVFSPLLEQFLLSPLVCWVKTVGQLTVTDGTKLSEYIELVDGIYLNEIMLEINPKATVQRTNKKVNNDSTLRIQNLSILIRQIKAFYQVRAVWTGITAARKNWWNGAF
;
A
#
# COMPACT_ATOMS: atom_id res chain seq x y z
N MET A 1 -3.42 18.40 28.80
CA MET A 1 -3.86 17.31 27.92
C MET A 1 -4.00 17.95 26.54
N GLU A 2 -2.89 18.01 25.81
CA GLU A 2 -2.91 18.53 24.44
C GLU A 2 -3.75 17.54 23.65
N SER A 3 -4.96 17.95 23.26
CA SER A 3 -5.69 17.25 22.22
C SER A 3 -4.73 17.12 21.05
N GLU A 4 -4.42 15.90 20.61
CA GLU A 4 -3.70 15.70 19.36
C GLU A 4 -4.58 16.28 18.25
N VAL A 5 -4.41 17.58 17.97
CA VAL A 5 -5.12 18.28 16.89
C VAL A 5 -4.47 17.81 15.61
N PHE A 6 -4.88 16.63 15.15
CA PHE A 6 -4.51 16.17 13.82
C PHE A 6 -5.16 17.07 12.78
N SER A 7 -4.48 17.21 11.65
CA SER A 7 -5.08 17.87 10.49
C SER A 7 -6.40 17.17 10.15
N PRO A 8 -7.52 17.89 9.97
CA PRO A 8 -8.79 17.32 9.48
C PRO A 8 -8.62 16.45 8.22
N LEU A 9 -7.61 16.76 7.41
CA LEU A 9 -7.24 15.99 6.23
C LEU A 9 -6.79 14.56 6.56
N LEU A 10 -6.05 14.37 7.66
CA LEU A 10 -5.61 13.05 8.10
C LEU A 10 -6.80 12.20 8.51
N GLU A 11 -7.73 12.77 9.27
CA GLU A 11 -8.92 12.06 9.70
C GLU A 11 -9.79 11.66 8.52
N GLN A 12 -9.99 12.58 7.57
CA GLN A 12 -10.71 12.30 6.34
C GLN A 12 -10.02 11.20 5.50
N PHE A 13 -8.68 11.20 5.44
CA PHE A 13 -7.92 10.16 4.76
C PHE A 13 -8.13 8.79 5.41
N LEU A 14 -8.08 8.70 6.75
CA LEU A 14 -8.27 7.45 7.49
C LEU A 14 -9.71 6.90 7.42
N LEU A 15 -10.68 7.77 7.11
CA LEU A 15 -12.07 7.42 6.84
C LEU A 15 -12.35 7.14 5.36
N SER A 16 -11.35 7.24 4.49
CA SER A 16 -11.54 6.96 3.08
C SER A 16 -11.88 5.48 2.87
N PRO A 17 -12.75 5.14 1.88
CA PRO A 17 -13.21 3.77 1.68
C PRO A 17 -12.08 2.75 1.52
N LEU A 18 -10.98 3.15 0.87
CA LEU A 18 -9.82 2.27 0.68
C LEU A 18 -9.10 1.98 2.00
N VAL A 19 -8.92 2.99 2.86
CA VAL A 19 -8.29 2.81 4.18
C VAL A 19 -9.18 1.96 5.07
N CYS A 20 -10.51 2.20 5.08
CA CYS A 20 -11.46 1.37 5.80
C CYS A 20 -11.42 -0.09 5.34
N TRP A 21 -11.35 -0.36 4.03
CA TRP A 21 -11.22 -1.72 3.51
C TRP A 21 -9.88 -2.36 3.90
N VAL A 22 -8.78 -1.63 3.80
CA VAL A 22 -7.44 -2.10 4.22
C VAL A 22 -7.42 -2.48 5.72
N LYS A 23 -8.17 -1.75 6.54
CA LYS A 23 -8.38 -2.03 7.98
C LYS A 23 -9.20 -3.28 8.25
N THR A 24 -10.09 -3.69 7.34
CA THR A 24 -10.91 -4.90 7.54
C THR A 24 -10.24 -6.16 7.02
N VAL A 25 -9.38 -6.02 6.01
CA VAL A 25 -8.72 -7.17 5.35
C VAL A 25 -7.58 -7.73 6.18
N GLY A 26 -6.73 -6.87 6.72
CA GLY A 26 -5.70 -7.31 7.66
C GLY A 26 -6.06 -6.92 9.09
N GLN A 27 -5.60 -7.72 10.04
CA GLN A 27 -5.66 -7.36 11.45
C GLN A 27 -4.60 -6.30 11.69
N LEU A 28 -4.88 -5.02 11.39
CA LEU A 28 -4.02 -3.90 11.77
C LEU A 28 -3.70 -4.07 13.27
N THR A 29 -2.44 -4.37 13.59
CA THR A 29 -2.00 -4.55 14.98
C THR A 29 -1.75 -3.17 15.55
N VAL A 30 -2.81 -2.41 15.78
CA VAL A 30 -2.68 -1.06 16.29
C VAL A 30 -2.22 -1.15 17.75
N THR A 31 -0.92 -0.99 17.97
CA THR A 31 -0.29 -1.16 19.30
C THR A 31 -0.85 -0.19 20.34
N ASP A 32 -1.30 1.00 19.88
CA ASP A 32 -1.73 2.10 20.76
C ASP A 32 -3.11 2.70 20.37
N GLY A 33 -3.74 2.24 19.29
CA GLY A 33 -5.08 2.67 18.83
C GLY A 33 -5.20 4.10 18.27
N THR A 34 -4.11 4.87 18.13
CA THR A 34 -4.20 6.29 17.73
C THR A 34 -4.28 6.46 16.21
N LYS A 35 -4.98 7.51 15.74
CA LYS A 35 -5.05 7.86 14.30
C LYS A 35 -3.68 8.04 13.66
N LEU A 36 -2.70 8.58 14.39
CA LEU A 36 -1.32 8.73 13.92
C LEU A 36 -0.62 7.38 13.74
N SER A 37 -0.80 6.47 14.69
CA SER A 37 -0.20 5.14 14.60
C SER A 37 -0.73 4.38 13.38
N GLU A 38 -2.04 4.43 13.13
CA GLU A 38 -2.66 3.86 11.93
C GLU A 38 -2.10 4.47 10.64
N TYR A 39 -1.90 5.80 10.62
CA TYR A 39 -1.31 6.46 9.46
C TYR A 39 0.15 6.05 9.24
N ILE A 40 0.95 5.95 10.30
CA ILE A 40 2.35 5.54 10.21
C ILE A 40 2.46 4.10 9.68
N GLU A 41 1.63 3.18 10.17
CA GLU A 41 1.57 1.79 9.71
C GLU A 41 1.17 1.66 8.23
N LEU A 42 0.33 2.56 7.72
CA LEU A 42 0.01 2.59 6.29
C LEU A 42 1.17 3.11 5.44
N VAL A 43 1.82 4.19 5.87
CA VAL A 43 2.81 4.90 5.05
C VAL A 43 4.25 4.37 5.25
N ASP A 44 4.48 3.45 6.20
CA ASP A 44 5.72 2.68 6.23
C ASP A 44 5.80 1.63 5.10
N GLY A 45 4.64 1.30 4.52
CA GLY A 45 4.46 0.40 3.39
C GLY A 45 4.67 -1.08 3.73
N ILE A 46 4.99 -1.47 4.97
CA ILE A 46 5.14 -2.88 5.35
C ILE A 46 3.78 -3.57 5.26
N TYR A 47 2.80 -3.03 5.99
CA TYR A 47 1.46 -3.62 6.11
C TYR A 47 0.76 -3.75 4.74
N LEU A 48 0.86 -2.72 3.91
CA LEU A 48 0.27 -2.76 2.56
C LEU A 48 0.91 -3.83 1.65
N ASN A 49 2.21 -4.10 1.80
CA ASN A 49 2.87 -5.19 1.07
C ASN A 49 2.42 -6.57 1.57
N GLU A 50 2.11 -6.71 2.86
CA GLU A 50 1.58 -7.95 3.42
C GLU A 50 0.18 -8.25 2.87
N ILE A 51 -0.70 -7.24 2.81
CA ILE A 51 -2.00 -7.38 2.14
C ILE A 51 -1.83 -7.78 0.66
N MET A 52 -0.87 -7.17 -0.05
CA MET A 52 -0.62 -7.52 -1.44
C MET A 52 -0.14 -8.97 -1.60
N LEU A 53 0.61 -9.49 -0.63
CA LEU A 53 1.02 -10.90 -0.58
C LEU A 53 -0.17 -11.83 -0.34
N GLU A 54 -1.11 -11.47 0.54
CA GLU A 54 -2.35 -12.23 0.74
C GLU A 54 -3.21 -12.25 -0.52
N ILE A 55 -3.30 -11.12 -1.25
CA ILE A 55 -4.02 -11.04 -2.53
C ILE A 55 -3.36 -11.92 -3.60
N ASN A 56 -2.02 -11.99 -3.64
CA ASN A 56 -1.28 -12.76 -4.63
C ASN A 56 -0.11 -13.54 -4.03
N PRO A 57 -0.37 -14.70 -3.41
CA PRO A 57 0.68 -15.49 -2.75
C PRO A 57 1.70 -16.09 -3.73
N LYS A 58 1.39 -16.10 -5.03
CA LYS A 58 2.27 -16.59 -6.10
C LYS A 58 3.22 -15.51 -6.63
N ALA A 59 3.11 -14.27 -6.16
CA ALA A 59 4.04 -13.20 -6.53
C ALA A 59 5.46 -13.54 -6.05
N THR A 60 6.47 -13.12 -6.80
CA THR A 60 7.84 -13.12 -6.30
C THR A 60 7.91 -12.18 -5.09
N VAL A 61 8.07 -12.74 -3.89
CA VAL A 61 8.10 -11.97 -2.65
C VAL A 61 9.37 -11.11 -2.63
N GLN A 62 9.22 -9.82 -2.91
CA GLN A 62 10.27 -8.86 -2.63
C GLN A 62 10.22 -8.53 -1.14
N ARG A 63 11.36 -8.69 -0.46
CA ARG A 63 11.48 -8.48 0.98
C ARG A 63 11.37 -7.00 1.29
N THR A 64 10.42 -6.62 2.12
CA THR A 64 10.24 -5.26 2.63
C THR A 64 11.25 -4.96 3.74
N ASN A 65 11.55 -3.67 3.91
CA ASN A 65 12.33 -3.17 5.03
C ASN A 65 11.45 -3.16 6.29
N LYS A 66 11.72 -4.07 7.24
CA LYS A 66 10.93 -4.21 8.48
C LYS A 66 11.25 -3.20 9.57
N LYS A 67 12.43 -2.57 9.52
CA LYS A 67 12.89 -1.56 10.49
C LYS A 67 12.98 -0.21 9.81
N VAL A 68 11.81 0.37 9.52
CA VAL A 68 11.73 1.63 8.78
C VAL A 68 12.18 2.81 9.66
N ASN A 69 11.94 2.78 10.98
CA ASN A 69 12.37 3.82 11.94
C ASN A 69 12.05 5.26 11.49
N ASN A 70 10.95 5.45 10.76
CA ASN A 70 10.56 6.72 10.12
C ASN A 70 11.55 7.27 9.07
N ASP A 71 12.46 6.44 8.53
CA ASP A 71 13.34 6.77 7.41
C ASP A 71 12.52 6.89 6.11
N SER A 72 12.52 8.08 5.51
CA SER A 72 11.75 8.38 4.30
C SER A 72 12.20 7.55 3.09
N THR A 73 13.49 7.23 2.99
CA THR A 73 14.03 6.42 1.89
C THR A 73 13.51 4.99 1.97
N LEU A 74 13.50 4.40 3.17
CA LEU A 74 12.97 3.05 3.38
C LEU A 74 11.46 2.97 3.12
N ARG A 75 10.69 4.01 3.50
CA ARG A 75 9.25 4.12 3.18
C ARG A 75 9.02 4.15 1.68
N ILE A 76 9.76 5.00 0.97
CA ILE A 76 9.68 5.10 -0.49
C ILE A 76 10.03 3.76 -1.16
N GLN A 77 11.05 3.05 -0.67
CA GLN A 77 11.40 1.73 -1.18
C GLN A 77 10.27 0.71 -0.98
N ASN A 78 9.71 0.63 0.23
CA ASN A 78 8.59 -0.28 0.52
C ASN A 78 7.37 0.02 -0.37
N LEU A 79 7.00 1.29 -0.52
CA LEU A 79 5.89 1.70 -1.39
C LEU A 79 6.19 1.47 -2.88
N SER A 80 7.45 1.60 -3.30
CA SER A 80 7.86 1.29 -4.67
C SER A 80 7.74 -0.20 -4.98
N ILE A 81 8.07 -1.05 -4.01
CA ILE A 81 7.85 -2.51 -4.11
C ILE A 81 6.34 -2.79 -4.26
N LEU A 82 5.51 -2.19 -3.41
CA LEU A 82 4.05 -2.35 -3.47
C LEU A 82 3.50 -1.98 -4.86
N ILE A 83 3.86 -0.80 -5.37
CA ILE A 83 3.43 -0.34 -6.70
C ILE A 83 3.86 -1.33 -7.79
N ARG A 84 5.09 -1.85 -7.72
CA ARG A 84 5.59 -2.85 -8.67
C ARG A 84 4.78 -4.15 -8.59
N GLN A 85 4.46 -4.64 -7.40
CA GLN A 85 3.67 -5.86 -7.21
C GLN A 85 2.24 -5.69 -7.73
N ILE A 86 1.59 -4.56 -7.45
CA ILE A 86 0.26 -4.24 -7.97
C ILE A 86 0.29 -4.21 -9.50
N LYS A 87 1.25 -3.50 -10.10
CA LYS A 87 1.43 -3.46 -11.56
C LYS A 87 1.64 -4.86 -12.14
N ALA A 88 2.53 -5.65 -11.54
CA ALA A 88 2.81 -7.01 -12.00
C ALA A 88 1.57 -7.91 -11.92
N PHE A 89 0.78 -7.83 -10.84
CA PHE A 89 -0.46 -8.60 -10.68
C PHE A 89 -1.44 -8.35 -11.84
N TYR A 90 -1.68 -7.08 -12.16
CA TYR A 90 -2.59 -6.72 -13.26
C TYR A 90 -2.00 -7.00 -14.64
N GLN A 91 -0.70 -6.77 -14.85
CA GLN A 91 -0.04 -7.05 -16.12
C GLN A 91 0.00 -8.55 -16.43
N VAL A 92 0.35 -9.38 -15.46
CA VAL A 92 0.34 -10.84 -15.61
C VAL A 92 -1.08 -11.32 -15.91
N ARG A 93 -2.10 -10.85 -15.17
CA ARG A 93 -3.51 -11.18 -15.48
C ARG A 93 -3.95 -10.74 -16.87
N ALA A 94 -3.46 -9.59 -17.37
CA ALA A 94 -3.73 -9.15 -18.74
C ALA A 94 -3.06 -10.04 -19.80
N VAL A 95 -1.86 -10.56 -19.52
CA VAL A 95 -1.17 -11.54 -20.40
C VAL A 95 -1.98 -12.84 -20.46
N TRP A 96 -2.48 -13.33 -19.32
CA TRP A 96 -3.31 -14.54 -19.28
C TRP A 96 -4.68 -14.38 -19.94
N THR A 97 -5.18 -13.15 -20.08
CA THR A 97 -6.48 -12.86 -20.72
C THR A 97 -6.37 -12.36 -22.17
N GLY A 98 -5.15 -12.28 -22.73
CA GLY A 98 -4.93 -11.89 -24.14
C GLY A 98 -5.11 -10.40 -24.46
N ILE A 99 -5.22 -9.52 -23.47
CA ILE A 99 -5.57 -8.08 -23.64
C ILE A 99 -4.32 -7.17 -23.88
N THR A 100 -3.13 -7.74 -23.95
CA THR A 100 -1.86 -6.99 -23.80
C THR A 100 -1.50 -6.02 -24.93
N ALA A 101 -2.00 -6.21 -26.15
CA ALA A 101 -1.59 -5.37 -27.29
C ALA A 101 -2.14 -3.93 -27.21
N ALA A 102 -3.38 -3.74 -26.74
CA ALA A 102 -4.04 -2.43 -26.77
C ALA A 102 -3.63 -1.51 -25.61
N ARG A 103 -3.29 -2.07 -24.43
CA ARG A 103 -3.10 -1.28 -23.20
C ARG A 103 -1.68 -0.74 -23.02
N LYS A 104 -0.66 -1.37 -23.63
CA LYS A 104 0.74 -0.93 -23.54
C LYS A 104 0.96 0.45 -24.19
N ASN A 105 0.21 0.75 -25.25
CA ASN A 105 0.32 2.02 -25.99
C ASN A 105 -0.42 3.19 -25.31
N TRP A 106 -1.49 2.92 -24.56
CA TRP A 106 -2.26 3.98 -23.88
C TRP A 106 -1.60 4.44 -22.57
N TRP A 107 -0.87 3.55 -21.88
CA TRP A 107 -0.23 3.88 -20.60
C TRP A 107 1.15 4.54 -20.75
N ASN A 108 1.90 4.24 -21.79
CA ASN A 108 3.21 4.87 -22.05
C ASN A 108 3.12 6.29 -22.63
N GLY A 109 1.93 6.77 -22.99
CA GLY A 109 1.70 8.15 -23.46
C GLY A 109 1.07 9.07 -22.42
N ALA A 110 0.72 8.56 -21.24
CA ALA A 110 0.01 9.32 -20.20
C ALA A 110 0.91 9.75 -19.02
N PHE A 111 2.19 9.34 -19.02
CA PHE A 111 3.23 9.77 -18.08
C PHE A 111 4.58 9.82 -18.79
#